data_AF-A0A1Y2D786-F1
#
_entry.id   AF-A0A1Y2D786-F1
#
_cell.length_a   1.000
_cell.length_b   1.000
_cell.length_c   1.000
_cell.angle_alpha   90.00
_cell.angle_beta   90.00
_cell.angle_gamma   90.00
#
_symmetry.space_group_name_H-M   'P 1'
#
loop_
_entity.id
_entity.type
_entity.pdbx_description
1 polymer ?
#
loop_
_entity_poly.entity_id
_entity_poly.type
_entity_poly.pdbx_seq_one_letter_code
_entity_poly.pdbx_strand_id
1 'polypeptide(L)'
;MSHRKFEAPRHGSLAFLPRKRAARHRGKVKSFPKDDPKKPVHLTATMGYKAGMTTIVRDLDRPGAKSHKKEVVEAVTIIDTPPVRTTQPAWLCAYG
;
A
#
# COMPACT_ATOMS: atom_id res chain seq x y z
N MET A 1 -29.26 12.62 29.04
CA MET A 1 -29.15 11.85 27.78
C MET A 1 -29.53 10.42 28.10
N SER A 2 -30.71 9.98 27.67
CA SER A 2 -31.13 8.59 27.90
C SER A 2 -30.27 7.63 27.09
N HIS A 3 -30.15 6.40 27.58
CA HIS A 3 -29.46 5.34 26.87
C HIS A 3 -30.07 5.12 25.48
N ARG A 4 -29.23 4.86 24.49
CA ARG A 4 -29.65 4.65 23.11
C ARG A 4 -30.53 3.39 23.02
N LYS A 5 -31.65 3.45 22.27
CA LYS A 5 -32.66 2.37 22.21
C LYS A 5 -32.16 1.06 21.60
N PHE A 6 -31.29 1.12 20.58
CA PHE A 6 -30.70 -0.05 19.91
C PHE A 6 -29.23 0.23 19.64
N GLU A 7 -28.34 -0.72 19.85
CA GLU A 7 -26.91 -0.56 19.55
C GLU A 7 -26.65 -0.52 18.03
N ALA A 8 -25.59 0.18 17.60
CA ALA A 8 -25.03 0.03 16.26
C ALA A 8 -23.56 0.47 16.28
N PRO A 9 -22.76 -0.04 15.34
CA PRO A 9 -21.38 0.38 15.18
C PRO A 9 -21.25 1.88 15.00
N ARG A 10 -20.13 2.41 15.48
CA ARG A 10 -19.78 3.82 15.28
C ARG A 10 -19.52 4.10 13.80
N HIS A 11 -19.98 5.25 13.31
CA HIS A 11 -19.68 5.69 11.95
C HIS A 11 -18.23 6.13 11.78
N GLY A 12 -17.48 5.31 11.05
CA GLY A 12 -16.10 5.59 10.65
C GLY A 12 -15.06 5.27 11.73
N SER A 13 -13.85 4.94 11.26
CA SER A 13 -12.72 4.65 12.15
C SER A 13 -12.15 5.93 12.78
N LEU A 14 -11.88 5.86 14.09
CA LEU A 14 -11.23 6.91 14.87
C LEU A 14 -9.72 7.02 14.59
N ALA A 15 -9.10 5.97 14.04
CA ALA A 15 -7.66 5.94 13.76
C ALA A 15 -7.21 6.94 12.67
N PHE A 16 -8.16 7.48 11.90
CA PHE A 16 -7.90 8.44 10.83
C PHE A 16 -8.33 9.88 11.19
N LEU A 17 -8.50 10.16 12.49
CA LEU A 17 -8.65 11.53 12.99
C LEU A 17 -7.26 12.12 13.26
N PRO A 18 -7.03 13.42 12.95
CA PRO A 18 -7.95 14.38 12.35
C PRO A 18 -8.07 14.22 10.82
N ARG A 19 -9.29 14.33 10.27
CA ARG A 19 -9.56 14.33 8.82
C ARG A 19 -9.21 15.68 8.17
N LYS A 20 -7.93 16.02 8.19
CA LYS A 20 -7.38 17.23 7.56
C LYS A 20 -6.64 16.86 6.26
N ARG A 21 -6.41 17.84 5.38
CA ARG A 21 -5.56 17.65 4.20
C ARG A 21 -4.15 17.26 4.64
N ALA A 22 -3.53 16.35 3.91
CA ALA A 22 -2.14 15.97 4.17
C ALA A 22 -1.22 17.19 4.00
N ALA A 23 -0.26 17.36 4.89
CA ALA A 23 0.71 18.46 4.81
C ALA A 23 1.72 18.29 3.66
N ARG A 24 1.86 17.07 3.12
CA ARG A 24 2.81 16.73 2.05
C ARG A 24 2.06 16.13 0.87
N HIS A 25 2.54 16.43 -0.34
CA HIS A 25 1.99 15.88 -1.59
C HIS A 25 2.45 14.44 -1.86
N ARG A 26 3.61 14.03 -1.34
CA ARG A 26 4.17 12.67 -1.50
C ARG A 26 3.90 11.84 -0.24
N GLY A 27 3.70 10.54 -0.43
CA GLY A 27 3.61 9.59 0.69
C GLY A 27 4.90 9.57 1.50
N LYS A 28 4.80 9.60 2.84
CA LYS A 28 5.93 9.42 3.75
C LYS A 28 5.96 7.96 4.21
N VAL A 29 7.07 7.27 3.98
CA VAL A 29 7.32 5.96 4.59
C VAL A 29 7.50 6.16 6.10
N LYS A 30 6.63 5.55 6.91
CA LYS A 30 6.66 5.69 8.38
C LYS A 30 7.63 4.71 9.04
N SER A 31 7.79 3.53 8.46
CA SER A 31 8.66 2.47 8.94
C SER A 31 9.12 1.64 7.75
N PHE A 32 10.42 1.40 7.64
CA PHE A 32 10.98 0.48 6.67
C PHE A 32 10.88 -0.97 7.18
N PRO A 33 10.94 -1.98 6.30
CA PRO A 33 11.05 -3.38 6.73
C PRO A 33 12.29 -3.56 7.62
N LYS A 34 12.23 -4.54 8.53
CA LYS A 34 13.37 -4.92 9.36
C LYS A 34 14.50 -5.48 8.48
N ASP A 35 15.73 -5.12 8.80
CA ASP A 35 16.90 -5.55 8.03
C ASP A 35 17.28 -7.00 8.34
N ASP A 36 17.65 -7.75 7.30
CA ASP A 36 18.11 -9.13 7.35
C ASP A 36 19.55 -9.18 6.83
N PRO A 37 20.57 -9.30 7.69
CA PRO A 37 21.98 -9.21 7.29
C PRO A 37 22.46 -10.37 6.39
N LYS A 38 21.64 -11.41 6.22
CA LYS A 38 21.92 -12.55 5.33
C LYS A 38 21.60 -12.26 3.87
N LYS A 39 20.76 -11.26 3.60
CA LYS A 39 20.33 -10.92 2.24
C LYS A 39 21.25 -9.85 1.66
N PRO A 40 21.49 -9.85 0.34
CA PRO A 40 22.25 -8.78 -0.29
C PRO A 40 21.53 -7.43 -0.13
N VAL A 41 22.31 -6.35 -0.21
CA VAL A 41 21.81 -4.98 -0.15
C VAL A 41 20.78 -4.77 -1.25
N HIS A 42 19.57 -4.38 -0.86
CA HIS A 42 18.45 -4.15 -1.78
C HIS A 42 17.77 -2.81 -1.46
N LEU A 43 17.29 -2.14 -2.51
CA LEU A 43 16.48 -0.93 -2.34
C LEU A 43 15.10 -1.30 -1.81
N THR A 44 14.64 -0.60 -0.77
CA THR A 44 13.37 -0.90 -0.09
C THR A 44 12.17 -0.14 -0.67
N ALA A 45 12.39 0.93 -1.42
CA ALA A 45 11.33 1.74 -2.00
C ALA A 45 11.76 2.43 -3.30
N THR A 46 10.80 2.60 -4.22
CA THR A 46 10.91 3.39 -5.44
C THR A 46 9.76 4.40 -5.53
N MET A 47 9.90 5.41 -6.38
CA MET A 47 8.85 6.39 -6.65
C MET A 47 8.15 6.05 -7.96
N GLY A 48 6.82 6.12 -7.95
CA GLY A 48 5.99 5.90 -9.13
C GLY A 48 4.79 6.84 -9.18
N TYR A 49 4.22 6.99 -10.37
CA TYR A 49 3.07 7.83 -10.68
C TYR A 49 1.91 6.96 -11.16
N LYS A 50 0.68 7.28 -10.74
CA LYS A 50 -0.51 6.54 -11.17
C LYS A 50 -0.80 6.87 -12.64
N ALA A 51 -0.63 5.90 -13.54
CA ALA A 51 -0.88 6.06 -14.96
C ALA A 51 -2.34 5.74 -15.32
N GLY A 52 -2.90 4.68 -14.73
CA GLY A 52 -4.27 4.25 -15.06
C GLY A 52 -4.71 3.01 -14.29
N MET A 53 -5.89 2.50 -14.65
CA MET A 53 -6.42 1.22 -14.15
C MET A 53 -7.00 0.44 -15.31
N THR A 54 -6.78 -0.87 -15.30
CA THR A 54 -7.28 -1.81 -16.32
C THR A 54 -7.78 -3.07 -15.63
N THR A 55 -8.51 -3.91 -16.36
CA THR A 55 -8.88 -5.25 -15.89
C THR A 55 -8.00 -6.28 -16.58
N ILE A 56 -7.46 -7.23 -15.83
CA ILE A 56 -6.75 -8.38 -16.37
C ILE A 56 -7.60 -9.63 -16.23
N VAL A 57 -7.46 -10.54 -17.19
CA VAL A 57 -7.94 -11.92 -17.06
C VAL A 57 -6.75 -12.76 -16.66
N ARG A 58 -6.85 -13.48 -15.55
CA ARG A 58 -5.81 -14.42 -15.09
C ARG A 58 -6.43 -15.75 -14.69
N ASP A 59 -5.68 -16.82 -14.93
CA ASP A 59 -6.00 -18.12 -14.39
C ASP A 59 -5.69 -18.15 -12.89
N LEU A 60 -6.70 -18.51 -12.09
CA LEU A 60 -6.52 -18.61 -10.64
C LEU A 60 -6.09 -20.03 -10.25
N ASP A 61 -4.80 -20.20 -9.96
CA ASP A 61 -4.25 -21.42 -9.38
C ASP A 61 -4.10 -21.27 -7.86
N ARG A 62 -5.21 -21.51 -7.15
CA ARG A 62 -5.26 -21.49 -5.68
C ARG A 62 -6.01 -22.71 -5.16
N PRO A 63 -5.30 -23.75 -4.65
CA PRO A 63 -5.94 -24.94 -4.07
C PRO A 63 -6.90 -24.53 -2.95
N GLY A 64 -8.15 -25.02 -3.01
CA GLY A 64 -9.21 -24.74 -2.03
C GLY A 64 -10.11 -23.53 -2.32
N ALA A 65 -9.84 -22.75 -3.37
CA ALA A 65 -10.73 -21.68 -3.79
C ALA A 65 -11.87 -22.20 -4.71
N LYS A 66 -13.09 -21.67 -4.56
CA LYS A 66 -14.25 -22.02 -5.42
C LYS A 66 -13.99 -21.73 -6.91
N SER A 67 -13.07 -20.82 -7.21
CA SER A 67 -12.69 -20.39 -8.56
C SER A 67 -11.35 -20.98 -9.03
N HIS A 68 -10.92 -22.11 -8.49
CA HIS A 68 -9.71 -22.79 -8.94
C HIS A 68 -9.79 -23.19 -10.42
N LYS A 69 -8.73 -22.93 -11.20
CA LYS A 69 -8.65 -23.24 -12.65
C LYS A 69 -9.76 -22.57 -13.47
N LYS A 70 -10.28 -21.44 -12.98
CA LYS A 70 -11.20 -20.58 -13.73
C LYS A 70 -10.55 -19.25 -13.99
N GLU A 71 -10.88 -18.67 -15.13
CA GLU A 71 -10.51 -17.30 -15.47
C GLU A 71 -11.24 -16.33 -14.53
N VAL A 72 -10.47 -15.45 -13.89
CA VAL A 72 -11.00 -14.40 -13.02
C VAL A 72 -10.57 -13.05 -13.58
N VAL A 73 -11.53 -12.12 -13.64
CA VAL A 73 -11.28 -10.73 -13.98
C VAL A 73 -10.92 -9.97 -12.71
N GLU A 74 -9.70 -9.46 -12.64
CA GLU A 74 -9.22 -8.66 -11.51
C GLU A 74 -8.92 -7.22 -11.97
N ALA A 75 -9.28 -6.25 -11.13
CA ALA A 75 -8.93 -4.85 -11.36
C ALA A 75 -7.48 -4.60 -10.94
N VAL A 76 -6.69 -4.04 -11.84
CA VAL A 76 -5.27 -3.74 -11.63
C VAL A 76 -5.01 -2.25 -11.87
N THR A 77 -4.10 -1.69 -11.07
CA THR A 77 -3.60 -0.31 -11.23
C THR A 77 -2.24 -0.32 -11.88
N ILE A 78 -2.08 0.44 -12.96
CA ILE A 78 -0.79 0.63 -13.64
C ILE A 78 -0.08 1.83 -13.01
N ILE A 79 1.14 1.61 -12.54
CA ILE A 79 2.02 2.63 -11.96
C ILE A 79 3.20 2.80 -12.90
N ASP A 80 3.37 4.01 -13.45
CA ASP A 80 4.55 4.37 -14.23
C ASP A 80 5.70 4.72 -13.28
N THR A 81 6.88 4.14 -13.52
CA THR A 81 8.04 4.23 -12.62
C THR A 81 9.28 4.59 -13.44
N PRO A 82 9.56 5.89 -13.65
CA PRO A 82 10.77 6.30 -14.34
C PRO A 82 12.03 5.88 -13.54
N PRO A 83 13.17 5.64 -14.20
CA PRO A 83 14.39 5.23 -13.54
C PRO A 83 14.86 6.31 -12.55
N VAL A 84 14.99 5.90 -11.28
CA VAL A 84 15.40 6.80 -10.20
C VAL A 84 16.90 7.05 -10.30
N ARG A 85 17.31 8.31 -10.46
CA ARG A 85 18.72 8.70 -10.39
C ARG A 85 19.17 8.74 -8.93
N THR A 86 20.16 7.92 -8.56
CA THR A 86 20.74 7.88 -7.21
C THR A 86 21.76 9.02 -7.05
N THR A 87 21.31 10.22 -6.69
CA THR A 87 22.20 11.39 -6.63
C THR A 87 22.86 11.65 -5.28
N GLN A 88 22.61 10.84 -4.23
CA GLN A 88 23.38 10.85 -2.98
C GLN A 88 22.92 9.71 -2.06
N PRO A 89 23.84 9.08 -1.30
CA PRO A 89 23.45 8.06 -0.36
C PRO A 89 22.95 8.74 0.94
N ALA A 90 21.63 8.72 1.16
CA ALA A 90 20.97 9.28 2.32
C ALA A 90 21.15 8.38 3.56
N TRP A 91 22.39 8.16 4.01
CA TRP A 91 22.72 7.32 5.17
C TRP A 91 22.25 7.88 6.53
N LEU A 92 21.57 9.03 6.56
CA LEU A 92 21.21 9.74 7.80
C LEU A 92 19.69 9.87 8.06
N CYS A 93 18.84 9.04 7.47
CA CYS A 93 17.39 9.12 7.73
C CYS A 93 16.74 7.79 8.19
N ALA A 94 17.54 6.76 8.45
CA ALA A 94 17.08 5.43 8.88
C ALA A 94 17.35 5.11 10.36
N TYR A 95 18.01 6.00 11.11
CA TYR A 95 18.36 5.81 12.54
C TYR A 95 17.77 6.93 13.42
N GLY A 96 16.45 7.09 13.42
CA GLY A 96 15.73 8.00 14.31
C GLY A 96 14.32 7.50 14.61
#